data_AF-A0A7S2K5U7-F1
#
_entry.id   AF-A0A7S2K5U7-F1
#
_cell.length_a   1.000
_cell.length_b   1.000
_cell.length_c   1.000
_cell.angle_alpha   90.00
_cell.angle_beta   90.00
_cell.angle_gamma   90.00
#
_symmetry.space_group_name_H-M   'P 1'
#
loop_
_entity.id
_entity.type
_entity.pdbx_description
1 polymer ?
#
loop_
_entity_poly.entity_id
_entity_poly.type
_entity_poly.pdbx_seq_one_letter_code
_entity_poly.pdbx_strand_id
1 'polypeptide(L)'
;PPPAETREIEPTKSTAKANNNPNPKQYIAQIQKLKQANAKYKELLKLAKERIQTQQDELDKASSEQQQREEELEQLRRHQRDNENSGATGSVEENYVNAGVIIRVCLRVKDDDNVIQHDADAPIILEDSEMQQPSTVTEDIWVLLEYETATLSDELLMSGHQQPKYRRWKKWVQVRSEAELADFVRRDAATGEPLPLPPYSLSTEESNVVKMESQLAVSHVTEEFRRYRVRAEVARKQADAALKAAQAEQVAQTQLRIEKKNNASHVKDENIIISNLKEELKEQEKRWKLAYEMLEQENGSLKQRGSNNRGSSSLENGSSADVTLAGQWRHRYEECMKEKDELTAKLEHLTRKGTKYETPNKNETKYEGKYRALKDEYKLYRKKAKEIFDAQQRGENLSTPSSHGNGGREEARIAYLRNLMVSYLSSEGDIKDHMEGAIGTVLKFTEDDRNKIKHSKDAAS
;
A
#
# COMPACT_ATOMS: atom_id res chain seq x y z
N PRO A 1 44.96 35.30 48.68
CA PRO A 1 44.70 34.27 49.72
C PRO A 1 43.18 34.09 49.95
N PRO A 2 42.62 32.86 50.09
CA PRO A 2 43.23 31.54 50.33
C PRO A 2 42.83 30.50 49.21
N PRO A 3 42.89 29.16 49.39
CA PRO A 3 44.00 28.35 48.92
C PRO A 3 43.64 27.23 47.91
N ALA A 4 44.70 26.67 47.33
CA ALA A 4 44.71 25.53 46.42
C ALA A 4 44.28 24.23 47.10
N GLU A 5 43.40 23.48 46.43
CA GLU A 5 42.93 22.16 46.84
C GLU A 5 43.67 21.08 46.02
N THR A 6 44.69 20.49 46.63
CA THR A 6 45.34 19.26 46.19
C THR A 6 44.38 18.08 46.40
N ARG A 7 43.98 17.40 45.33
CA ARG A 7 43.31 16.09 45.42
C ARG A 7 44.27 14.97 45.05
N GLU A 8 44.45 14.09 46.03
CA GLU A 8 45.15 12.82 45.99
C GLU A 8 44.60 11.89 44.90
N ILE A 9 45.51 11.21 44.22
CA ILE A 9 45.21 10.14 43.27
C ILE A 9 45.39 8.82 44.01
N GLU A 10 44.29 8.13 44.31
CA GLU A 10 44.31 6.73 44.76
C GLU A 10 44.67 5.79 43.59
N PRO A 11 45.43 4.70 43.83
CA PRO A 11 45.74 3.71 42.81
C PRO A 11 44.61 2.68 42.69
N THR A 12 43.77 2.80 41.65
CA THR A 12 42.78 1.77 41.34
C THR A 12 43.42 0.55 40.69
N LYS A 13 43.23 -0.58 41.36
CA LYS A 13 43.64 -1.96 41.04
C LYS A 13 43.46 -2.35 39.56
N SER A 14 44.53 -2.95 39.04
CA SER A 14 44.59 -3.73 37.80
C SER A 14 43.53 -4.85 37.81
N THR A 15 42.54 -4.77 36.92
CA THR A 15 41.63 -5.88 36.58
C THR A 15 42.05 -6.50 35.25
N ALA A 16 42.34 -7.79 35.31
CA ALA A 16 42.82 -8.64 34.24
C ALA A 16 41.92 -8.64 32.99
N LYS A 17 42.60 -8.72 31.84
CA LYS A 17 42.06 -8.82 30.48
C LYS A 17 41.12 -10.03 30.33
N ALA A 18 39.82 -9.78 30.15
CA ALA A 18 38.84 -10.78 29.73
C ALA A 18 38.72 -10.80 28.21
N ASN A 19 39.04 -11.95 27.63
CA ASN A 19 39.00 -12.29 26.22
C ASN A 19 37.55 -12.19 25.69
N ASN A 20 37.25 -11.21 24.82
CA ASN A 20 35.91 -10.96 24.26
C ASN A 20 35.63 -11.92 23.09
N ASN A 21 35.39 -13.18 23.43
CA ASN A 21 34.68 -14.08 22.53
C ASN A 21 33.17 -13.79 22.73
N PRO A 22 32.39 -13.43 21.69
CA PRO A 22 30.98 -13.10 21.84
C PRO A 22 30.28 -14.25 22.55
N ASN A 23 29.76 -13.97 23.75
CA ASN A 23 29.18 -14.96 24.64
C ASN A 23 28.05 -15.69 23.87
N PRO A 24 28.11 -17.02 23.69
CA PRO A 24 27.15 -17.78 22.90
C PRO A 24 25.69 -17.55 23.33
N LYS A 25 25.47 -17.16 24.59
CA LYS A 25 24.15 -16.74 25.10
C LYS A 25 23.56 -15.53 24.37
N GLN A 26 24.36 -14.56 23.94
CA GLN A 26 23.88 -13.38 23.20
C GLN A 26 23.44 -13.75 21.77
N TYR A 27 24.14 -14.67 21.13
CA TYR A 27 23.79 -15.17 19.79
C TYR A 27 22.46 -15.94 19.83
N ILE A 28 22.26 -16.78 20.85
CA ILE A 28 21.00 -17.51 21.08
C ILE A 28 19.83 -16.53 21.28
N ALA A 29 20.01 -15.48 22.07
CA ALA A 29 18.98 -14.46 22.30
C ALA A 29 18.64 -13.68 21.00
N GLN A 30 19.63 -13.40 20.16
CA GLN A 30 19.42 -12.73 18.88
C GLN A 30 18.65 -13.62 17.89
N ILE A 31 18.97 -14.92 17.84
CA ILE A 31 18.23 -15.89 17.03
C ILE A 31 16.77 -16.00 17.50
N GLN A 32 16.52 -16.03 18.81
CA GLN A 32 15.14 -16.05 19.34
C GLN A 32 14.36 -14.80 18.95
N LYS A 33 14.96 -13.61 19.01
CA LYS A 33 14.32 -12.37 18.53
C LYS A 33 13.98 -12.42 17.04
N LEU A 34 14.89 -12.93 16.21
CA LEU A 34 14.64 -13.10 14.78
C LEU A 34 13.52 -14.11 14.51
N LYS A 35 13.47 -15.21 15.26
CA LYS A 35 12.38 -16.19 15.17
C LYS A 35 11.02 -15.58 15.56
N GLN A 36 10.97 -14.79 16.64
CA GLN A 36 9.75 -14.08 17.04
C GLN A 36 9.32 -13.03 16.02
N ALA A 37 10.25 -12.27 15.45
CA ALA A 37 9.94 -11.31 14.39
C ALA A 37 9.40 -12.02 13.14
N ASN A 38 10.02 -13.12 12.72
CA ASN A 38 9.52 -13.92 11.59
C ASN A 38 8.14 -14.52 11.85
N ALA A 39 7.83 -14.93 13.09
CA ALA A 39 6.50 -15.39 13.46
C ALA A 39 5.46 -14.27 13.32
N LYS A 40 5.77 -13.06 13.81
CA LYS A 40 4.90 -11.89 13.64
C LYS A 40 4.69 -11.52 12.18
N TYR A 41 5.74 -11.54 11.35
CA TYR A 41 5.60 -11.29 9.93
C TYR A 41 4.74 -12.34 9.23
N LYS A 42 4.83 -13.61 9.61
CA LYS A 42 3.96 -14.66 9.08
C LYS A 42 2.49 -14.44 9.44
N GLU A 43 2.20 -14.05 10.69
CA GLU A 43 0.83 -13.71 11.08
C GLU A 43 0.30 -12.48 10.32
N LEU A 44 1.11 -11.44 10.17
CA LEU A 44 0.72 -10.25 9.42
C LEU A 44 0.44 -10.58 7.94
N LEU A 45 1.24 -11.47 7.34
CA LEU A 45 1.04 -11.95 5.97
C LEU A 45 -0.24 -12.78 5.85
N LYS A 46 -0.56 -13.60 6.85
CA LYS A 46 -1.81 -14.38 6.90
C LYS A 46 -3.01 -13.44 6.95
N LEU A 47 -2.98 -12.44 7.83
CA LEU A 47 -4.05 -11.46 8.02
C LEU A 47 -4.24 -10.58 6.77
N ALA A 48 -3.14 -10.21 6.09
CA ALA A 48 -3.20 -9.50 4.82
C ALA A 48 -3.81 -10.36 3.70
N LYS A 49 -3.46 -11.65 3.62
CA LYS A 49 -4.06 -12.58 2.64
C LYS A 49 -5.56 -12.76 2.88
N GLU A 50 -5.96 -12.97 4.13
CA GLU A 50 -7.37 -13.11 4.52
C GLU A 50 -8.17 -11.86 4.14
N ARG A 51 -7.63 -10.66 4.40
CA ARG A 51 -8.28 -9.42 4.02
C ARG A 51 -8.40 -9.22 2.51
N ILE A 52 -7.38 -9.61 1.73
CA ILE A 52 -7.43 -9.57 0.26
C ILE A 52 -8.50 -10.54 -0.24
N GLN A 53 -8.59 -11.74 0.34
CA GLN A 53 -9.62 -12.71 -0.03
C GLN A 53 -11.03 -12.16 0.24
N THR A 54 -11.28 -11.61 1.43
CA THR A 54 -12.58 -11.00 1.74
C THR A 54 -12.95 -9.88 0.78
N GLN A 55 -11.98 -9.04 0.40
CA GLN A 55 -12.21 -7.98 -0.60
C GLN A 55 -12.51 -8.53 -1.99
N GLN A 56 -11.90 -9.66 -2.37
CA GLN A 56 -12.19 -10.32 -3.64
C GLN A 56 -13.61 -10.90 -3.64
N ASP A 57 -14.01 -11.57 -2.56
CA ASP A 57 -15.35 -12.13 -2.41
C ASP A 57 -16.44 -11.02 -2.42
N GLU A 58 -16.16 -9.87 -1.80
CA GLU A 58 -17.04 -8.69 -1.85
C GLU A 58 -17.16 -8.10 -3.27
N LEU A 59 -16.06 -8.03 -4.02
CA LEU A 59 -16.06 -7.58 -5.42
C LEU A 59 -16.85 -8.52 -6.33
N ASP A 60 -16.66 -9.83 -6.16
CA ASP A 60 -17.37 -10.84 -6.96
C ASP A 60 -18.88 -10.79 -6.67
N LYS A 61 -19.27 -10.61 -5.40
CA LYS A 61 -20.66 -10.40 -5.01
C LYS A 61 -21.25 -9.12 -5.63
N ALA A 62 -20.53 -8.00 -5.54
CA ALA A 62 -20.97 -6.73 -6.14
C ALA A 62 -21.11 -6.83 -7.67
N SER A 63 -20.20 -7.55 -8.32
CA SER A 63 -20.26 -7.82 -9.76
C SER A 63 -21.49 -8.65 -10.13
N SER A 64 -21.83 -9.67 -9.33
CA SER A 64 -23.04 -10.48 -9.54
C SER A 64 -24.32 -9.66 -9.35
N GLU A 65 -24.39 -8.82 -8.31
CA GLU A 65 -25.53 -7.92 -8.08
C GLU A 65 -25.69 -6.90 -9.22
N GLN A 66 -24.58 -6.39 -9.77
CA GLN A 66 -24.61 -5.48 -10.91
C GLN A 66 -25.17 -6.17 -12.16
N GLN A 67 -24.74 -7.41 -12.43
CA GLN A 67 -25.24 -8.20 -13.55
C GLN A 67 -26.74 -8.48 -13.42
N GLN A 68 -27.23 -8.82 -12.23
CA GLN A 68 -28.67 -9.02 -11.98
C GLN A 68 -29.49 -7.75 -12.25
N ARG A 69 -29.02 -6.58 -11.82
CA ARG A 69 -29.71 -5.30 -12.12
C ARG A 69 -29.71 -4.97 -13.60
N GLU A 70 -28.63 -5.30 -14.31
CA GLU A 70 -28.54 -5.10 -15.76
C GLU A 70 -29.52 -6.01 -16.51
N GLU A 71 -29.65 -7.27 -16.09
CA GLU A 71 -30.66 -8.20 -16.62
C GLU A 71 -32.09 -7.73 -16.33
N GLU A 72 -32.36 -7.22 -15.12
CA GLU A 72 -33.68 -6.66 -14.76
C GLU A 72 -34.04 -5.43 -15.62
N LEU A 73 -33.07 -4.53 -15.87
CA LEU A 73 -33.25 -3.38 -16.76
C LEU A 73 -33.48 -3.82 -18.22
N GLU A 74 -32.77 -4.85 -18.68
CA GLU A 74 -32.97 -5.41 -20.03
C GLU A 74 -34.37 -6.02 -20.16
N GLN A 75 -34.87 -6.71 -19.14
CA GLN A 75 -36.25 -7.25 -19.11
C GLN A 75 -37.30 -6.13 -19.17
N LEU A 76 -37.13 -5.05 -18.39
CA LEU A 76 -38.00 -3.87 -18.43
C LEU A 76 -38.01 -3.23 -19.83
N ARG A 77 -36.85 -3.13 -20.49
CA ARG A 77 -36.74 -2.61 -21.86
C ARG A 77 -37.41 -3.50 -22.90
N ARG A 78 -37.38 -4.83 -22.72
CA ARG A 78 -38.11 -5.76 -23.58
C ARG A 78 -39.62 -5.58 -23.42
N HIS A 79 -40.12 -5.49 -22.19
CA HIS A 79 -41.52 -5.21 -21.91
C HIS A 79 -42.00 -3.87 -22.49
N GLN A 80 -41.20 -2.81 -22.44
CA GLN A 80 -41.53 -1.54 -23.09
C GLN A 80 -41.64 -1.68 -24.61
N ARG A 81 -40.68 -2.36 -25.26
CA ARG A 81 -40.73 -2.61 -26.71
C ARG A 81 -41.96 -3.41 -27.13
N ASP A 82 -42.32 -4.44 -26.37
CA ASP A 82 -43.51 -5.26 -26.66
C ASP A 82 -44.81 -4.46 -26.48
N ASN A 83 -44.82 -3.49 -25.56
CA ASN A 83 -45.95 -2.59 -25.33
C ASN A 83 -46.06 -1.47 -26.41
N GLU A 84 -44.94 -1.01 -26.97
CA GLU A 84 -44.93 -0.03 -28.06
C GLU A 84 -45.22 -0.65 -29.44
N ASN A 85 -44.83 -1.91 -29.65
CA ASN A 85 -45.07 -2.63 -30.90
C ASN A 85 -46.50 -3.20 -31.00
N SER A 86 -47.23 -3.24 -29.89
CA SER A 86 -48.68 -3.44 -29.88
C SER A 86 -49.39 -2.10 -30.15
N GLY A 87 -49.15 -1.56 -31.35
CA GLY A 87 -49.78 -0.34 -31.86
C GLY A 87 -51.30 -0.46 -31.89
N ALA A 88 -51.94 -0.05 -30.80
CA ALA A 88 -53.38 0.17 -30.71
C ALA A 88 -53.60 1.65 -30.43
N THR A 89 -53.49 2.45 -31.49
CA THR A 89 -54.06 3.79 -31.58
C THR A 89 -55.59 3.66 -31.50
N GLY A 90 -56.14 3.69 -30.29
CA GLY A 90 -57.56 3.72 -30.03
C GLY A 90 -58.06 5.15 -30.07
N SER A 91 -58.61 5.54 -31.22
CA SER A 91 -59.45 6.72 -31.39
C SER A 91 -60.69 6.62 -30.49
N VAL A 92 -61.04 7.78 -29.92
CA VAL A 92 -62.38 8.26 -29.57
C VAL A 92 -63.52 7.36 -30.07
N GLU A 93 -64.14 6.61 -29.15
CA GLU A 93 -65.54 6.20 -29.27
C GLU A 93 -66.23 6.49 -27.94
N GLU A 94 -67.05 7.55 -27.98
CA GLU A 94 -68.05 7.87 -26.98
C GLU A 94 -69.19 6.84 -27.03
N ASN A 95 -69.74 6.54 -25.85
CA ASN A 95 -71.11 6.06 -25.63
C ASN A 95 -71.48 4.60 -25.94
N TYR A 96 -70.64 3.64 -25.55
CA TYR A 96 -71.15 2.37 -25.03
C TYR A 96 -70.64 2.16 -23.62
N VAL A 97 -71.54 2.26 -22.63
CA VAL A 97 -71.33 1.74 -21.28
C VAL A 97 -71.29 0.22 -21.40
N ASN A 98 -70.17 -0.30 -21.87
CA ASN A 98 -69.88 -1.73 -21.76
C ASN A 98 -69.81 -2.03 -20.26
N ALA A 99 -70.63 -2.98 -19.82
CA ALA A 99 -70.75 -3.47 -18.45
C ALA A 99 -69.44 -4.15 -18.00
N GLY A 100 -68.37 -3.36 -17.86
CA GLY A 100 -67.11 -3.79 -17.28
C GLY A 100 -67.22 -3.81 -15.76
N VAL A 101 -66.67 -4.84 -15.13
CA VAL A 101 -66.65 -4.94 -13.67
C VAL A 101 -65.48 -4.10 -13.16
N ILE A 102 -65.73 -3.21 -12.20
CA ILE A 102 -64.65 -2.48 -11.54
C ILE A 102 -63.84 -3.46 -10.72
N ILE A 103 -62.53 -3.54 -10.99
CA ILE A 103 -61.60 -4.41 -10.25
C ILE A 103 -61.08 -3.70 -9.01
N ARG A 104 -60.65 -2.43 -9.17
CA ARG A 104 -60.06 -1.65 -8.09
C ARG A 104 -60.06 -0.15 -8.36
N VAL A 105 -60.01 0.62 -7.28
CA VAL A 105 -59.69 2.04 -7.30
C VAL A 105 -58.17 2.21 -7.19
N CYS A 106 -57.53 2.78 -8.22
CA CYS A 106 -56.07 2.92 -8.27
C CYS A 106 -55.58 4.18 -7.55
N LEU A 107 -56.24 5.31 -7.80
CA LEU A 107 -55.86 6.64 -7.30
C LEU A 107 -57.12 7.43 -6.99
N ARG A 108 -57.03 8.28 -5.97
CA ARG A 108 -58.02 9.28 -5.61
C ARG A 108 -57.34 10.63 -5.53
N VAL A 109 -57.91 11.65 -6.15
CA VAL A 109 -57.42 13.02 -6.13
C VAL A 109 -58.59 13.88 -5.71
N LYS A 110 -58.38 14.71 -4.69
CA LYS A 110 -59.36 15.71 -4.26
C LYS A 110 -58.95 17.03 -4.90
N ASP A 111 -59.87 17.65 -5.62
CA ASP A 111 -59.64 18.97 -6.19
C ASP A 111 -60.04 20.03 -5.15
N ASP A 112 -59.05 20.56 -4.44
CA ASP A 112 -59.26 21.60 -3.44
C ASP A 112 -59.27 23.02 -4.06
N ASP A 113 -59.03 23.16 -5.38
CA ASP A 113 -58.91 24.47 -6.05
C ASP A 113 -60.27 25.20 -6.26
N ASN A 114 -61.39 24.58 -5.89
CA ASN A 114 -62.71 25.22 -5.88
C ASN A 114 -62.97 26.07 -4.63
N VAL A 115 -61.95 26.37 -3.81
CA VAL A 115 -62.06 27.46 -2.84
C VAL A 115 -62.19 28.75 -3.64
N ILE A 116 -63.45 29.16 -3.84
CA ILE A 116 -63.87 30.44 -4.39
C ILE A 116 -62.92 31.49 -3.82
N GLN A 117 -62.02 32.00 -4.67
CA GLN A 117 -61.35 33.26 -4.40
C GLN A 117 -62.48 34.27 -4.32
N HIS A 118 -63.02 34.48 -3.12
CA HIS A 118 -63.89 35.60 -2.85
C HIS A 118 -63.04 36.82 -3.19
N ASP A 119 -63.32 37.43 -4.34
CA ASP A 119 -62.76 38.71 -4.75
C ASP A 119 -62.82 39.64 -3.54
N ALA A 120 -61.65 39.98 -3.00
CA ALA A 120 -61.52 40.80 -1.80
C ALA A 120 -62.02 42.25 -2.00
N ASP A 121 -62.53 42.57 -3.20
CA ASP A 121 -62.97 43.91 -3.61
C ASP A 121 -64.49 44.02 -3.87
N ALA A 122 -65.29 42.98 -3.59
CA ALA A 122 -66.75 43.10 -3.67
C ALA A 122 -67.28 43.93 -2.47
N PRO A 123 -67.97 45.07 -2.71
CA PRO A 123 -68.46 45.93 -1.63
C PRO A 123 -69.47 45.18 -0.77
N ILE A 124 -69.22 45.18 0.54
CA ILE A 124 -70.09 44.62 1.57
C ILE A 124 -71.42 45.38 1.56
N ILE A 125 -72.41 44.86 0.82
CA ILE A 125 -73.80 45.32 0.92
C ILE A 125 -74.40 44.62 2.15
N LEU A 126 -74.44 45.35 3.26
CA LEU A 126 -75.22 45.02 4.44
C LEU A 126 -76.71 45.21 4.12
N GLU A 127 -77.34 44.20 3.54
CA GLU A 127 -78.80 44.08 3.58
C GLU A 127 -79.21 42.83 4.36
N ASP A 128 -79.92 43.08 5.45
CA ASP A 128 -80.58 42.09 6.30
C ASP A 128 -81.57 41.27 5.46
N SER A 129 -81.17 40.07 5.02
CA SER A 129 -82.12 39.14 4.41
C SER A 129 -81.67 37.68 4.50
N GLU A 130 -82.44 36.95 5.30
CA GLU A 130 -82.80 35.52 5.20
C GLU A 130 -81.73 34.43 5.38
N MET A 131 -82.14 33.39 6.12
CA MET A 131 -81.44 32.13 6.38
C MET A 131 -80.93 31.48 5.08
N GLN A 132 -79.72 31.84 4.65
CA GLN A 132 -79.02 31.09 3.61
C GLN A 132 -78.56 29.77 4.21
N GLN A 133 -79.12 28.70 3.65
CA GLN A 133 -78.70 27.32 3.92
C GLN A 133 -77.19 27.19 3.72
N PRO A 134 -76.50 26.32 4.47
CA PRO A 134 -75.08 26.07 4.27
C PRO A 134 -74.89 25.60 2.83
N SER A 135 -74.23 26.43 2.02
CA SER A 135 -73.78 26.05 0.68
C SER A 135 -72.93 24.79 0.85
N THR A 136 -73.48 23.65 0.43
CA THR A 136 -72.78 22.38 0.45
C THR A 136 -71.57 22.54 -0.47
N VAL A 137 -70.39 22.68 0.11
CA VAL A 137 -69.12 22.70 -0.62
C VAL A 137 -69.09 21.41 -1.44
N THR A 138 -69.25 21.53 -2.75
CA THR A 138 -69.17 20.40 -3.67
C THR A 138 -67.69 20.10 -3.86
N GLU A 139 -67.23 19.05 -3.19
CA GLU A 139 -65.88 18.55 -3.35
C GLU A 139 -65.82 17.70 -4.62
N ASP A 140 -65.14 18.19 -5.65
CA ASP A 140 -64.90 17.40 -6.85
C ASP A 140 -63.79 16.37 -6.57
N ILE A 141 -64.16 15.09 -6.57
CA ILE A 141 -63.27 13.96 -6.33
C ILE A 141 -63.03 13.25 -7.66
N TRP A 142 -61.77 13.18 -8.08
CA TRP A 142 -61.34 12.46 -9.27
C TRP A 142 -60.76 11.11 -8.88
N VAL A 143 -61.24 10.06 -9.53
CA VAL A 143 -60.85 8.68 -9.21
C VAL A 143 -60.39 7.96 -10.47
N LEU A 144 -59.22 7.32 -10.39
CA LEU A 144 -58.74 6.43 -11.45
C LEU A 144 -59.21 5.01 -11.15
N LEU A 145 -60.14 4.52 -11.96
CA LEU A 145 -60.69 3.19 -11.83
C LEU A 145 -60.02 2.23 -12.80
N GLU A 146 -59.75 1.02 -12.35
CA GLU A 146 -59.37 -0.10 -13.21
C GLU A 146 -60.54 -1.05 -13.34
N TYR A 147 -60.98 -1.27 -14.59
CA TYR A 147 -62.12 -2.12 -14.91
C TYR A 147 -61.73 -3.22 -15.88
N GLU A 148 -62.44 -4.34 -15.76
CA GLU A 148 -62.27 -5.52 -16.59
C GLU A 148 -63.44 -5.61 -17.56
N THR A 149 -63.14 -5.64 -18.86
CA THR A 149 -64.16 -5.94 -19.87
C THR A 149 -63.92 -7.36 -20.37
N ALA A 150 -64.93 -8.22 -20.25
CA ALA A 150 -64.96 -9.47 -20.98
C ALA A 150 -65.03 -9.14 -22.47
N THR A 151 -63.97 -9.42 -23.23
CA THR A 151 -64.07 -9.36 -24.69
C THR A 151 -64.88 -10.58 -25.15
N LEU A 152 -66.20 -10.44 -25.21
CA LEU A 152 -67.03 -11.37 -25.97
C LEU A 152 -66.75 -11.13 -27.46
N SER A 153 -65.63 -11.66 -27.96
CA SER A 153 -65.50 -11.85 -29.40
C SER A 153 -66.45 -12.98 -29.77
N ASP A 154 -67.40 -12.71 -30.66
CA ASP A 154 -68.43 -13.65 -31.13
C ASP A 154 -67.81 -14.95 -31.70
N GLU A 155 -66.55 -14.92 -32.12
CA GLU A 155 -65.73 -16.09 -32.52
C GLU A 155 -65.42 -17.07 -31.38
N LEU A 156 -65.41 -16.64 -30.12
CA LEU A 156 -65.01 -17.47 -28.98
C LEU A 156 -66.11 -18.44 -28.52
N LEU A 157 -67.38 -18.18 -28.88
CA LEU A 157 -68.50 -19.06 -28.54
C LEU A 157 -68.46 -20.40 -29.31
N MET A 158 -67.65 -20.50 -30.38
CA MET A 158 -67.56 -21.70 -31.23
C MET A 158 -66.34 -22.59 -30.94
N SER A 159 -65.34 -22.10 -30.19
CA SER A 159 -64.13 -22.88 -29.85
C SER A 159 -64.06 -23.14 -28.35
N GLY A 160 -64.71 -24.21 -27.90
CA GLY A 160 -64.97 -24.50 -26.48
C GLY A 160 -63.77 -24.80 -25.57
N HIS A 161 -62.56 -24.29 -25.84
CA HIS A 161 -61.32 -24.60 -25.10
C HIS A 161 -60.42 -23.39 -24.80
N GLN A 162 -60.87 -22.14 -24.94
CA GLN A 162 -60.08 -20.97 -24.54
C GLN A 162 -60.71 -20.21 -23.39
N GLN A 163 -59.94 -20.04 -22.31
CA GLN A 163 -60.29 -19.18 -21.17
C GLN A 163 -60.58 -17.76 -21.68
N PRO A 164 -61.64 -17.08 -21.18
CA PRO A 164 -61.95 -15.72 -21.59
C PRO A 164 -60.72 -14.82 -21.32
N LYS A 165 -60.25 -14.16 -22.37
CA LYS A 165 -59.20 -13.14 -22.23
C LYS A 165 -59.87 -11.88 -21.72
N TYR A 166 -59.51 -11.48 -20.53
CA TYR A 166 -59.98 -10.21 -19.98
C TYR A 166 -59.01 -9.09 -20.35
N ARG A 167 -59.56 -7.97 -20.82
CA ARG A 167 -58.78 -6.75 -21.05
C ARG A 167 -59.03 -5.77 -19.91
N ARG A 168 -57.95 -5.32 -19.30
CA ARG A 168 -57.98 -4.31 -18.24
C ARG A 168 -57.80 -2.93 -18.84
N TRP A 169 -58.59 -2.00 -18.33
CA TRP A 169 -58.60 -0.62 -18.76
C TRP A 169 -58.58 0.30 -17.56
N LYS A 170 -58.10 1.53 -17.76
CA LYS A 170 -58.10 2.56 -16.74
C LYS A 170 -58.86 3.78 -17.23
N LYS A 171 -59.73 4.32 -16.38
CA LYS A 171 -60.52 5.52 -16.71
C LYS A 171 -60.64 6.43 -15.50
N TRP A 172 -60.52 7.72 -15.75
CA TRP A 172 -60.82 8.77 -14.78
C TRP A 172 -62.33 8.99 -14.71
N VAL A 173 -62.85 9.00 -13.49
CA VAL A 173 -64.24 9.32 -13.19
C VAL A 173 -64.27 10.44 -12.17
N GLN A 174 -65.05 11.48 -12.46
CA GLN A 174 -65.32 12.58 -11.55
C GLN A 174 -66.56 12.24 -10.73
N VAL A 175 -66.49 12.52 -9.44
CA VAL A 175 -67.56 12.26 -8.46
C VAL A 175 -67.69 13.49 -7.57
N ARG A 176 -68.92 13.90 -7.22
CA ARG A 176 -69.17 15.17 -6.52
C ARG A 176 -69.16 15.07 -5.00
N SER A 177 -69.13 13.84 -4.48
CA SER A 177 -69.09 13.59 -3.05
C SER A 177 -68.53 12.20 -2.73
N GLU A 178 -67.96 12.06 -1.53
CA GLU A 178 -67.45 10.77 -1.05
C GLU A 178 -68.57 9.71 -0.93
N ALA A 179 -69.79 10.13 -0.59
CA ALA A 179 -70.95 9.26 -0.53
C ALA A 179 -71.32 8.71 -1.92
N GLU A 180 -71.27 9.56 -2.96
CA GLU A 180 -71.48 9.15 -4.34
C GLU A 180 -70.38 8.19 -4.81
N LEU A 181 -69.13 8.38 -4.38
CA LEU A 181 -68.02 7.48 -4.72
C LEU A 181 -68.22 6.11 -4.06
N ALA A 182 -68.58 6.09 -2.78
CA ALA A 182 -68.87 4.85 -2.06
C ALA A 182 -70.05 4.10 -2.69
N ASP A 183 -71.11 4.81 -3.11
CA ASP A 183 -72.25 4.24 -3.82
C ASP A 183 -71.86 3.72 -5.21
N PHE A 184 -71.06 4.49 -5.96
CA PHE A 184 -70.59 4.12 -7.31
C PHE A 184 -69.79 2.82 -7.26
N VAL A 185 -68.84 2.73 -6.32
CA VAL A 185 -68.02 1.55 -6.11
C VAL A 185 -68.83 0.34 -5.63
N ARG A 186 -69.89 0.55 -4.83
CA ARG A 186 -70.78 -0.53 -4.36
C ARG A 186 -71.71 -1.07 -5.44
N ARG A 187 -72.22 -0.22 -6.34
CA ARG A 187 -73.17 -0.63 -7.38
C ARG A 187 -72.52 -1.49 -8.47
N ASP A 188 -71.27 -1.19 -8.83
CA ASP A 188 -70.55 -1.86 -9.92
C ASP A 188 -69.64 -3.02 -9.44
N ALA A 189 -69.50 -3.22 -8.12
CA ALA A 189 -68.81 -4.39 -7.58
C ALA A 189 -69.66 -5.65 -7.78
N ALA A 190 -69.41 -6.39 -8.86
CA ALA A 190 -70.11 -7.63 -9.18
C ALA A 190 -70.07 -8.69 -8.05
N THR A 191 -69.11 -8.56 -7.13
CA THR A 191 -68.92 -9.45 -5.97
C THR A 191 -69.72 -9.04 -4.73
N GLY A 192 -70.38 -7.87 -4.73
CA GLY A 192 -71.14 -7.35 -3.58
C GLY A 192 -70.30 -6.92 -2.38
N GLU A 193 -68.97 -7.05 -2.46
CA GLU A 193 -68.03 -6.59 -1.44
C GLU A 193 -67.54 -5.17 -1.81
N PRO A 194 -67.60 -4.19 -0.90
CA PRO A 194 -67.15 -2.84 -1.20
C PRO A 194 -65.65 -2.82 -1.46
N LEU A 195 -65.22 -2.29 -2.62
CA LEU A 195 -63.79 -2.19 -2.94
C LEU A 195 -63.09 -1.25 -1.96
N PRO A 196 -61.89 -1.62 -1.45
CA PRO A 196 -61.13 -0.74 -0.58
C PRO A 196 -60.66 0.49 -1.34
N LEU A 197 -60.94 1.67 -0.79
CA LEU A 197 -60.52 2.94 -1.37
C LEU A 197 -59.09 3.28 -0.90
N PRO A 198 -58.16 3.61 -1.81
CA PRO A 198 -56.85 4.11 -1.42
C PRO A 198 -56.97 5.46 -0.68
N PRO A 199 -55.95 5.88 0.08
CA PRO A 199 -55.90 7.25 0.59
C PRO A 199 -55.87 8.25 -0.57
N TYR A 200 -56.27 9.50 -0.29
CA TYR A 200 -56.14 10.58 -1.26
C TYR A 200 -54.67 10.79 -1.63
N SER A 201 -54.44 11.10 -2.89
CA SER A 201 -53.15 11.59 -3.37
C SER A 201 -52.86 12.92 -2.68
N LEU A 202 -51.59 13.16 -2.38
CA LEU A 202 -51.14 14.42 -1.79
C LEU A 202 -51.62 15.60 -2.65
N SER A 203 -52.05 16.68 -1.98
CA SER A 203 -52.36 17.93 -2.67
C SER A 203 -51.12 18.46 -3.40
N THR A 204 -51.29 19.40 -4.33
CA THR A 204 -50.14 20.02 -4.99
C THR A 204 -49.20 20.70 -3.98
N GLU A 205 -49.74 21.31 -2.94
CA GLU A 205 -48.96 21.91 -1.84
C GLU A 205 -48.19 20.85 -1.04
N GLU A 206 -48.87 19.80 -0.59
CA GLU A 206 -48.25 18.71 0.18
C GLU A 206 -47.18 17.98 -0.64
N SER A 207 -47.45 17.72 -1.93
CA SER A 207 -46.50 17.13 -2.86
C SER A 207 -45.26 18.01 -3.04
N ASN A 208 -45.44 19.34 -3.11
CA ASN A 208 -44.32 20.29 -3.15
C ASN A 208 -43.52 20.29 -1.84
N VAL A 209 -44.16 20.19 -0.67
CA VAL A 209 -43.48 20.06 0.62
C VAL A 209 -42.63 18.79 0.65
N VAL A 210 -43.21 17.63 0.32
CA VAL A 210 -42.48 16.34 0.28
C VAL A 210 -41.34 16.38 -0.73
N LYS A 211 -41.54 17.02 -1.88
CA LYS A 211 -40.47 17.23 -2.87
C LYS A 211 -39.35 18.11 -2.33
N MET A 212 -39.66 19.20 -1.63
CA MET A 212 -38.67 20.06 -1.01
C MET A 212 -37.91 19.35 0.11
N GLU A 213 -38.62 18.63 0.99
CA GLU A 213 -38.03 17.84 2.07
C GLU A 213 -37.11 16.74 1.54
N SER A 214 -37.54 16.01 0.51
CA SER A 214 -36.71 14.97 -0.11
C SER A 214 -35.47 15.56 -0.79
N GLN A 215 -35.59 16.71 -1.46
CA GLN A 215 -34.42 17.43 -2.00
C GLN A 215 -33.45 17.86 -0.89
N LEU A 216 -33.96 18.39 0.22
CA LEU A 216 -33.16 18.76 1.38
C LEU A 216 -32.47 17.54 1.99
N ALA A 217 -33.18 16.41 2.14
CA ALA A 217 -32.60 15.16 2.65
C ALA A 217 -31.48 14.63 1.75
N VAL A 218 -31.67 14.63 0.43
CA VAL A 218 -30.63 14.24 -0.53
C VAL A 218 -29.43 15.19 -0.45
N SER A 219 -29.66 16.50 -0.38
CA SER A 219 -28.58 17.49 -0.21
C SER A 219 -27.80 17.29 1.09
N HIS A 220 -28.49 16.94 2.18
CA HIS A 220 -27.87 16.65 3.47
C HIS A 220 -27.01 15.38 3.40
N VAL A 221 -27.57 14.27 2.90
CA VAL A 221 -26.85 12.99 2.77
C VAL A 221 -25.64 13.11 1.85
N THR A 222 -25.76 13.84 0.74
CA THR A 222 -24.64 14.06 -0.18
C THR A 222 -23.51 14.87 0.46
N GLU A 223 -23.83 15.89 1.25
CA GLU A 223 -22.83 16.66 2.00
C GLU A 223 -22.21 15.83 3.13
N GLU A 224 -22.98 15.00 3.84
CA GLU A 224 -22.44 14.08 4.83
C GLU A 224 -21.48 13.06 4.21
N PHE A 225 -21.82 12.52 3.02
CA PHE A 225 -20.94 11.62 2.29
C PHE A 225 -19.64 12.31 1.85
N ARG A 226 -19.74 13.58 1.39
CA ARG A 226 -18.55 14.40 1.10
C ARG A 226 -17.68 14.57 2.35
N ARG A 227 -18.27 14.95 3.48
CA ARG A 227 -17.56 15.10 4.77
C ARG A 227 -16.94 13.80 5.23
N TYR A 228 -17.64 12.68 5.08
CA TYR A 228 -17.12 11.35 5.40
C TYR A 228 -15.91 11.01 4.56
N ARG A 229 -15.95 11.21 3.22
CA ARG A 229 -14.80 10.98 2.34
C ARG A 229 -13.59 11.82 2.73
N VAL A 230 -13.80 13.10 3.03
CA VAL A 230 -12.72 13.99 3.50
C VAL A 230 -12.14 13.52 4.83
N ARG A 231 -12.99 13.17 5.81
CA ARG A 231 -12.54 12.64 7.11
C ARG A 231 -11.76 11.32 6.96
N ALA A 232 -12.23 10.41 6.11
CA ALA A 232 -11.54 9.14 5.85
C ALA A 232 -10.17 9.37 5.18
N GLU A 233 -10.09 10.29 4.22
CA GLU A 233 -8.83 10.65 3.56
C GLU A 233 -7.83 11.30 4.53
N VAL A 234 -8.30 12.19 5.40
CA VAL A 234 -7.48 12.82 6.46
C VAL A 234 -7.00 11.77 7.46
N ALA A 235 -7.87 10.87 7.92
CA ALA A 235 -7.50 9.80 8.84
C ALA A 235 -6.46 8.87 8.23
N ARG A 236 -6.60 8.52 6.93
CA ARG A 236 -5.59 7.73 6.19
C ARG A 236 -4.25 8.46 6.16
N LYS A 237 -4.23 9.74 5.80
CA LYS A 237 -2.99 10.54 5.77
C LYS A 237 -2.34 10.67 7.14
N GLN A 238 -3.13 10.81 8.21
CA GLN A 238 -2.61 10.83 9.58
C GLN A 238 -2.02 9.48 9.98
N ALA A 239 -2.67 8.36 9.63
CA ALA A 239 -2.14 7.03 9.88
C ALA A 239 -0.81 6.78 9.11
N ASP A 240 -0.75 7.17 7.84
CA ASP A 240 0.47 7.08 7.03
C ASP A 240 1.60 7.96 7.59
N ALA A 241 1.28 9.17 8.07
CA ALA A 241 2.24 10.06 8.71
C ALA A 241 2.78 9.46 10.02
N ALA A 242 1.91 8.87 10.84
CA ALA A 242 2.29 8.18 12.07
C ALA A 242 3.20 6.96 11.79
N LEU A 243 2.90 6.19 10.74
CA LEU A 243 3.72 5.06 10.31
C LEU A 243 5.11 5.53 9.84
N LYS A 244 5.18 6.58 9.03
CA LYS A 244 6.45 7.19 8.61
C LYS A 244 7.26 7.72 9.79
N ALA A 245 6.60 8.34 10.78
CA ALA A 245 7.26 8.81 11.99
C ALA A 245 7.83 7.64 12.81
N ALA A 246 7.07 6.57 13.01
CA ALA A 246 7.52 5.37 13.71
C ALA A 246 8.69 4.68 12.98
N GLN A 247 8.65 4.61 11.65
CA GLN A 247 9.77 4.09 10.85
C GLN A 247 11.02 4.97 10.97
N ALA A 248 10.86 6.30 10.90
CA ALA A 248 11.96 7.24 11.06
C ALA A 248 12.61 7.12 12.45
N GLU A 249 11.80 6.97 13.50
CA GLU A 249 12.27 6.72 14.86
C GLU A 249 13.04 5.40 14.96
N GLN A 250 12.51 4.31 14.38
CA GLN A 250 13.19 3.02 14.37
C GLN A 250 14.54 3.08 13.64
N VAL A 251 14.61 3.79 12.51
CA VAL A 251 15.86 4.02 11.77
C VAL A 251 16.83 4.83 12.63
N ALA A 252 16.38 5.91 13.27
CA ALA A 252 17.22 6.72 14.14
C ALA A 252 17.76 5.92 15.34
N GLN A 253 16.92 5.12 16.00
CA GLN A 253 17.36 4.22 17.08
C GLN A 253 18.37 3.18 16.59
N THR A 254 18.19 2.67 15.37
CA THR A 254 19.11 1.70 14.77
C THR A 254 20.45 2.36 14.43
N GLN A 255 20.44 3.57 13.87
CA GLN A 255 21.64 4.37 13.64
C GLN A 255 22.39 4.65 14.93
N LEU A 256 21.71 5.08 16.00
CA LEU A 256 22.34 5.29 17.32
C LEU A 256 22.96 4.01 17.88
N ARG A 257 22.35 2.84 17.66
CA ARG A 257 22.94 1.55 18.06
C ARG A 257 24.18 1.21 17.24
N ILE A 258 24.16 1.48 15.93
CA ILE A 258 25.31 1.27 15.03
C ILE A 258 26.46 2.21 15.43
N GLU A 259 26.19 3.51 15.65
CA GLU A 259 27.18 4.49 16.10
C GLU A 259 27.79 4.12 17.45
N LYS A 260 26.97 3.74 18.44
CA LYS A 260 27.48 3.27 19.74
C LYS A 260 28.36 2.03 19.61
N LYS A 261 28.00 1.09 18.73
CA LYS A 261 28.78 -0.13 18.51
C LYS A 261 30.10 0.17 17.79
N ASN A 262 30.07 1.02 16.77
CA ASN A 262 31.26 1.41 16.00
C ASN A 262 32.25 2.22 16.84
N ASN A 263 31.77 3.18 17.65
CA ASN A 263 32.65 3.95 18.54
C ASN A 263 33.28 3.08 19.63
N ALA A 264 32.55 2.09 20.16
CA ALA A 264 33.08 1.21 21.21
C ALA A 264 34.08 0.16 20.68
N SER A 265 33.99 -0.26 19.42
CA SER A 265 34.98 -1.15 18.80
C SER A 265 36.22 -0.38 18.33
N HIS A 266 36.02 0.77 17.67
CA HIS A 266 37.13 1.55 17.09
C HIS A 266 38.08 2.08 18.18
N VAL A 267 37.56 2.60 19.29
CA VAL A 267 38.37 3.12 20.41
C VAL A 267 39.14 2.01 21.13
N LYS A 268 38.63 0.77 21.16
CA LYS A 268 39.33 -0.35 21.79
C LYS A 268 40.45 -0.87 20.91
N ASP A 269 40.19 -1.02 19.62
CA ASP A 269 41.19 -1.51 18.66
C ASP A 269 42.32 -0.48 18.49
N GLU A 270 41.99 0.82 18.42
CA GLU A 270 43.00 1.89 18.36
C GLU A 270 43.83 2.00 19.65
N ASN A 271 43.24 1.85 20.83
CA ASN A 271 44.01 1.87 22.08
C ASN A 271 44.95 0.65 22.21
N ILE A 272 44.55 -0.51 21.70
CA ILE A 272 45.43 -1.69 21.65
C ILE A 272 46.58 -1.45 20.68
N ILE A 273 46.31 -0.88 19.50
CA ILE A 273 47.35 -0.56 18.51
C ILE A 273 48.31 0.50 19.06
N ILE A 274 47.82 1.57 19.69
CA ILE A 274 48.65 2.61 20.31
C ILE A 274 49.49 2.03 21.46
N SER A 275 48.92 1.14 22.27
CA SER A 275 49.67 0.48 23.35
C SER A 275 50.80 -0.39 22.81
N ASN A 276 50.55 -1.18 21.77
CA ASN A 276 51.57 -2.02 21.14
C ASN A 276 52.69 -1.18 20.51
N LEU A 277 52.33 -0.09 19.82
CA LEU A 277 53.32 0.82 19.23
C LEU A 277 54.18 1.51 20.30
N LYS A 278 53.62 1.86 21.46
CA LYS A 278 54.41 2.41 22.59
C LYS A 278 55.38 1.40 23.18
N GLU A 279 54.96 0.14 23.26
CA GLU A 279 55.82 -0.95 23.76
C GLU A 279 56.95 -1.27 22.77
N GLU A 280 56.65 -1.29 21.47
CA GLU A 280 57.63 -1.47 20.39
C GLU A 280 58.66 -0.32 20.36
N LEU A 281 58.21 0.93 20.54
CA LEU A 281 59.09 2.09 20.60
C LEU A 281 60.02 2.03 21.82
N LYS A 282 59.50 1.60 22.99
CA LYS A 282 60.31 1.40 24.20
C LYS A 282 61.33 0.28 24.03
N GLU A 283 60.98 -0.78 23.31
CA GLU A 283 61.92 -1.87 23.01
C GLU A 283 63.01 -1.42 22.03
N GLN A 284 62.66 -0.62 21.02
CA GLN A 284 63.65 -0.01 20.13
C GLN A 284 64.59 0.94 20.88
N GLU A 285 64.09 1.80 21.76
CA GLU A 285 64.94 2.66 22.60
C GLU A 285 65.91 1.84 23.46
N LYS A 286 65.47 0.72 24.02
CA LYS A 286 66.33 -0.19 24.78
C LYS A 286 67.40 -0.83 23.89
N ARG A 287 67.05 -1.24 22.67
CA ARG A 287 67.99 -1.79 21.69
C ARG A 287 69.02 -0.76 21.26
N TRP A 288 68.60 0.47 20.96
CA TRP A 288 69.51 1.56 20.61
C TRP A 288 70.44 1.92 21.77
N LYS A 289 69.93 1.95 23.00
CA LYS A 289 70.75 2.21 24.19
C LYS A 289 71.83 1.14 24.39
N LEU A 290 71.47 -0.14 24.23
CA LEU A 290 72.44 -1.25 24.29
C LEU A 290 73.47 -1.19 23.16
N ALA A 291 73.03 -0.92 21.93
CA ALA A 291 73.93 -0.76 20.79
C ALA A 291 74.91 0.42 20.99
N TYR A 292 74.44 1.51 21.58
CA TYR A 292 75.27 2.67 21.93
C TYR A 292 76.30 2.32 23.01
N GLU A 293 75.89 1.63 24.07
CA GLU A 293 76.79 1.20 25.15
C GLU A 293 77.88 0.23 24.64
N MET A 294 77.51 -0.72 23.77
CA MET A 294 78.49 -1.60 23.11
C MET A 294 79.48 -0.82 22.24
N LEU A 295 79.00 0.17 21.48
CA LEU A 295 79.86 1.04 20.68
C LEU A 295 80.80 1.89 21.54
N GLU A 296 80.33 2.39 22.67
CA GLU A 296 81.16 3.16 23.60
C GLU A 296 82.27 2.28 24.21
N GLN A 297 81.95 1.03 24.58
CA GLN A 297 82.92 0.04 25.04
C GLN A 297 83.94 -0.33 23.96
N GLU A 298 83.49 -0.54 22.71
CA GLU A 298 84.39 -0.84 21.58
C GLU A 298 85.31 0.35 21.28
N ASN A 299 84.77 1.57 21.26
CA ASN A 299 85.54 2.78 21.01
C ASN A 299 86.53 3.05 22.15
N GLY A 300 86.14 2.80 23.41
CA GLY A 300 87.05 2.79 24.56
C GLY A 300 88.19 1.78 24.39
N SER A 301 87.86 0.57 23.96
CA SER A 301 88.84 -0.50 23.69
C SER A 301 89.80 -0.14 22.56
N LEU A 302 89.30 0.44 21.47
CA LEU A 302 90.10 0.89 20.33
C LEU A 302 91.01 2.08 20.70
N LYS A 303 90.52 3.02 21.51
CA LYS A 303 91.35 4.12 22.06
C LYS A 303 92.46 3.60 22.96
N GLN A 304 92.17 2.63 23.84
CA GLN A 304 93.20 1.98 24.67
C GLN A 304 94.22 1.21 23.81
N ARG A 305 93.76 0.50 22.77
CA ARG A 305 94.62 -0.25 21.86
C ARG A 305 95.49 0.66 20.98
N GLY A 306 94.96 1.81 20.55
CA GLY A 306 95.69 2.86 19.84
C GLY A 306 96.67 3.63 20.74
N SER A 307 96.33 3.82 22.01
CA SER A 307 97.22 4.45 23.00
C SER A 307 98.42 3.56 23.36
N ASN A 308 98.23 2.24 23.42
CA ASN A 308 99.32 1.30 23.70
C ASN A 308 100.28 1.09 22.51
N ASN A 309 99.88 1.48 21.29
CA ASN A 309 100.73 1.40 20.09
C ASN A 309 101.39 2.75 19.70
N ARG A 310 101.23 3.81 20.50
CA ARG A 310 101.82 5.15 20.23
C ARG A 310 103.31 5.27 20.56
N GLY A 311 103.98 4.16 20.89
CA GLY A 311 105.41 4.12 21.20
C GLY A 311 106.35 3.92 20.01
N SER A 312 105.86 3.74 18.77
CA SER A 312 106.74 3.52 17.62
C SER A 312 106.43 4.48 16.46
N SER A 313 107.21 5.55 16.43
CA SER A 313 107.63 6.36 15.29
C SER A 313 107.25 5.85 13.88
N SER A 314 106.26 6.48 13.25
CA SER A 314 106.45 7.18 11.97
C SER A 314 105.21 8.02 11.67
N LEU A 315 105.41 9.34 11.60
CA LEU A 315 104.44 10.27 11.01
C LEU A 315 104.17 9.86 9.56
N GLU A 316 102.99 10.25 9.06
CA GLU A 316 102.56 10.15 7.65
C GLU A 316 101.98 8.80 7.20
N ASN A 317 100.85 8.43 7.80
CA ASN A 317 99.64 8.02 7.06
C ASN A 317 98.51 7.81 8.07
N GLY A 318 97.46 8.64 8.00
CA GLY A 318 96.29 8.55 8.87
C GLY A 318 95.75 7.11 8.86
N SER A 319 95.77 6.48 10.02
CA SER A 319 95.38 5.09 10.26
C SER A 319 94.10 4.73 9.48
N SER A 320 94.24 3.90 8.46
CA SER A 320 93.12 3.37 7.64
C SER A 320 92.00 2.76 8.48
N ALA A 321 92.33 2.32 9.71
CA ALA A 321 91.35 1.84 10.68
C ALA A 321 90.40 2.94 11.21
N ASP A 322 90.87 4.19 11.38
CA ASP A 322 90.02 5.30 11.83
C ASP A 322 89.09 5.77 10.72
N VAL A 323 89.55 5.71 9.47
CA VAL A 323 88.75 6.05 8.27
C VAL A 323 87.63 5.04 8.05
N THR A 324 87.92 3.74 8.23
CA THR A 324 86.89 2.69 8.10
C THR A 324 85.88 2.74 9.25
N LEU A 325 86.31 3.04 10.48
CA LEU A 325 85.40 3.24 11.61
C LEU A 325 84.48 4.45 11.41
N ALA A 326 85.02 5.59 10.96
CA ALA A 326 84.24 6.77 10.63
C ALA A 326 83.23 6.52 9.49
N GLY A 327 83.61 5.70 8.50
CA GLY A 327 82.71 5.26 7.43
C GLY A 327 81.54 4.42 7.94
N GLN A 328 81.80 3.46 8.83
CA GLN A 328 80.75 2.63 9.45
C GLN A 328 79.80 3.47 10.32
N TRP A 329 80.31 4.48 11.02
CA TRP A 329 79.49 5.40 11.82
C TRP A 329 78.56 6.25 10.96
N ARG A 330 79.04 6.77 9.84
CA ARG A 330 78.18 7.51 8.88
C ARG A 330 77.06 6.63 8.35
N HIS A 331 77.39 5.40 7.96
CA HIS A 331 76.39 4.48 7.41
C HIS A 331 75.30 4.11 8.43
N ARG A 332 75.68 3.79 9.67
CA ARG A 332 74.71 3.49 10.74
C ARG A 332 73.85 4.70 11.12
N TYR A 333 74.42 5.89 11.10
CA TYR A 333 73.67 7.12 11.35
C TYR A 333 72.66 7.42 10.23
N GLU A 334 73.06 7.25 8.97
CA GLU A 334 72.16 7.39 7.82
C GLU A 334 71.00 6.38 7.86
N GLU A 335 71.27 5.13 8.25
CA GLU A 335 70.25 4.09 8.38
C GLU A 335 69.24 4.41 9.50
N CYS A 336 69.72 4.87 10.65
CA CYS A 336 68.87 5.29 11.77
C CYS A 336 67.99 6.51 11.41
N MET A 337 68.55 7.48 10.67
CA MET A 337 67.79 8.64 10.20
C MET A 337 66.70 8.25 9.20
N LYS A 338 67.00 7.30 8.31
CA LYS A 338 66.02 6.77 7.36
C LYS A 338 64.87 6.03 8.06
N GLU A 339 65.17 5.21 9.06
CA GLU A 339 64.13 4.51 9.85
C GLU A 339 63.22 5.50 10.59
N LYS A 340 63.81 6.56 11.16
CA LYS A 340 63.06 7.66 11.78
C LYS A 340 62.13 8.37 10.79
N ASP A 341 62.59 8.67 9.58
CA ASP A 341 61.78 9.33 8.55
C ASP A 341 60.62 8.41 8.08
N GLU A 342 60.87 7.11 7.94
CA GLU A 342 59.84 6.11 7.59
C GLU A 342 58.76 5.97 8.68
N LEU A 343 59.15 5.96 9.96
CA LEU A 343 58.22 5.93 11.08
C LEU A 343 57.40 7.23 11.19
N THR A 344 58.04 8.37 10.94
CA THR A 344 57.37 9.67 10.91
C THR A 344 56.31 9.73 9.80
N ALA A 345 56.63 9.23 8.61
CA ALA A 345 55.69 9.14 7.50
C ALA A 345 54.50 8.19 7.79
N LYS A 346 54.74 7.07 8.48
CA LYS A 346 53.68 6.15 8.94
C LYS A 346 52.74 6.81 9.95
N LEU A 347 53.29 7.59 10.89
CA LEU A 347 52.51 8.33 11.89
C LEU A 347 51.62 9.39 11.22
N GLU A 348 52.18 10.15 10.26
CA GLU A 348 51.42 11.17 9.53
C GLU A 348 50.28 10.53 8.71
N HIS A 349 50.52 9.39 8.08
CA HIS A 349 49.50 8.67 7.31
C HIS A 349 48.37 8.11 8.20
N LEU A 350 48.68 7.63 9.40
CA LEU A 350 47.66 7.20 10.37
C LEU A 350 46.87 8.39 10.91
N THR A 351 47.53 9.50 11.18
CA THR A 351 46.89 10.74 11.63
C THR A 351 45.92 11.29 10.57
N ARG A 352 46.32 11.28 9.30
CA ARG A 352 45.46 11.66 8.16
C ARG A 352 44.29 10.69 7.91
N LYS A 353 44.39 9.43 8.33
CA LYS A 353 43.29 8.47 8.27
C LYS A 353 42.30 8.65 9.42
N GLY A 354 42.77 9.02 10.61
CA GLY A 354 41.92 9.34 11.76
C GLY A 354 41.06 10.60 11.56
N THR A 355 41.59 11.62 10.88
CA THR A 355 40.87 12.88 10.60
C THR A 355 39.73 12.77 9.59
N LYS A 356 39.51 11.62 8.96
CA LYS A 356 38.35 11.40 8.07
C LYS A 356 37.03 11.14 8.82
N TYR A 357 37.09 11.02 10.15
CA TYR A 357 35.91 10.87 11.01
C TYR A 357 35.63 12.11 11.88
N GLU A 358 36.37 13.21 11.69
CA GLU A 358 35.99 14.48 12.30
C GLU A 358 34.82 15.09 11.54
N THR A 359 33.76 15.33 12.31
CA THR A 359 32.50 15.95 11.92
C THR A 359 32.69 17.16 11.00
N PRO A 360 31.97 17.23 9.85
CA PRO A 360 31.97 18.43 9.04
C PRO A 360 31.39 19.57 9.87
N ASN A 361 32.19 20.63 9.96
CA ASN A 361 31.82 21.92 10.49
C ASN A 361 30.47 22.35 9.90
N LYS A 362 29.47 22.60 10.75
CA LYS A 362 28.04 22.68 10.37
C LYS A 362 27.67 23.82 9.40
N ASN A 363 28.63 24.61 8.93
CA ASN A 363 28.40 25.71 8.01
C ASN A 363 29.15 25.60 6.68
N GLU A 364 29.98 24.57 6.47
CA GLU A 364 30.57 24.31 5.16
C GLU A 364 29.58 23.49 4.32
N THR A 365 28.67 24.27 3.72
CA THR A 365 28.03 24.00 2.43
C THR A 365 27.43 22.59 2.29
N LYS A 366 26.16 22.47 2.73
CA LYS A 366 25.22 21.37 2.39
C LYS A 366 25.25 20.94 0.91
N TYR A 367 25.73 21.82 0.02
CA TYR A 367 25.94 21.56 -1.39
C TYR A 367 27.29 20.94 -1.73
N GLU A 368 28.37 21.23 -1.00
CA GLU A 368 29.69 20.71 -1.29
C GLU A 368 29.82 19.22 -0.92
N GLY A 369 29.20 18.80 0.18
CA GLY A 369 29.05 17.38 0.50
C GLY A 369 28.27 16.61 -0.56
N LYS A 370 27.17 17.20 -1.05
CA LYS A 370 26.41 16.62 -2.18
C LYS A 370 27.21 16.62 -3.48
N TYR A 371 28.00 17.65 -3.73
CA TYR A 371 28.82 17.75 -4.94
C TYR A 371 29.96 16.74 -4.94
N ARG A 372 30.57 16.48 -3.77
CA ARG A 372 31.56 15.41 -3.60
C ARG A 372 30.93 14.03 -3.76
N ALA A 373 29.80 13.77 -3.10
CA ALA A 373 29.07 12.50 -3.25
C ALA A 373 28.69 12.25 -4.72
N LEU A 374 28.16 13.26 -5.41
CA LEU A 374 27.80 13.16 -6.83
C LEU A 374 29.02 12.95 -7.73
N LYS A 375 30.15 13.59 -7.43
CA LYS A 375 31.41 13.40 -8.18
C LYS A 375 31.98 11.99 -7.99
N ASP A 376 31.83 11.42 -6.80
CA ASP A 376 32.27 10.06 -6.50
C ASP A 376 31.32 9.01 -7.11
N GLU A 377 30.00 9.25 -7.10
CA GLU A 377 29.04 8.45 -7.86
C GLU A 377 29.36 8.46 -9.36
N TYR A 378 29.66 9.64 -9.93
CA TYR A 378 30.01 9.75 -11.34
C TYR A 378 31.32 9.04 -11.69
N LYS A 379 32.32 9.08 -10.81
CA LYS A 379 33.56 8.28 -10.96
C LYS A 379 33.27 6.78 -10.92
N LEU A 380 32.42 6.34 -9.99
CA LEU A 380 32.04 4.93 -9.88
C LEU A 380 31.27 4.47 -11.12
N TYR A 381 30.36 5.30 -11.63
CA TYR A 381 29.62 5.04 -12.86
C TYR A 381 30.56 4.95 -14.07
N ARG A 382 31.52 5.88 -14.20
CA ARG A 382 32.52 5.85 -15.28
C ARG A 382 33.41 4.62 -15.19
N LYS A 383 33.81 4.21 -13.98
CA LYS A 383 34.61 2.99 -13.76
C LYS A 383 33.81 1.75 -14.14
N LYS A 384 32.55 1.63 -13.71
CA LYS A 384 31.67 0.50 -14.01
C LYS A 384 31.31 0.43 -15.50
N ALA A 385 31.05 1.57 -16.15
CA ALA A 385 30.81 1.61 -17.59
C ALA A 385 32.05 1.18 -18.39
N LYS A 386 33.25 1.62 -17.96
CA LYS A 386 34.51 1.17 -18.56
C LYS A 386 34.73 -0.33 -18.35
N GLU A 387 34.43 -0.84 -17.17
CA GLU A 387 34.52 -2.27 -16.85
C GLU A 387 33.56 -3.13 -17.70
N ILE A 388 32.33 -2.66 -17.93
CA ILE A 388 31.37 -3.33 -18.83
C ILE A 388 31.87 -3.31 -20.29
N PHE A 389 32.42 -2.19 -20.74
CA PHE A 389 33.00 -2.08 -22.09
C PHE A 389 34.23 -2.99 -22.26
N ASP A 390 35.12 -3.02 -21.27
CA ASP A 390 36.30 -3.88 -21.26
C ASP A 390 35.90 -5.37 -21.16
N ALA A 391 34.82 -5.70 -20.43
CA ALA A 391 34.27 -7.06 -20.34
C ALA A 391 33.64 -7.51 -21.68
N GLN A 392 32.93 -6.63 -22.38
CA GLN A 392 32.40 -6.91 -23.71
C GLN A 392 33.51 -7.10 -24.75
N GLN A 393 34.63 -6.37 -24.65
CA GLN A 393 35.81 -6.59 -25.52
C GLN A 393 36.55 -7.89 -25.23
N ARG A 394 36.45 -8.44 -24.01
CA ARG A 394 37.17 -9.67 -23.60
C ARG A 394 36.39 -10.96 -23.78
N GLY A 395 35.10 -10.92 -24.15
CA GLY A 395 34.36 -12.11 -24.54
C GLY A 395 34.12 -13.18 -23.46
N GLU A 396 34.23 -12.84 -22.16
CA GLU A 396 33.89 -13.75 -21.05
C GLU A 396 32.44 -13.48 -20.56
N ASN A 397 31.57 -14.49 -20.72
CA ASN A 397 30.11 -14.45 -20.54
C ASN A 397 29.64 -14.49 -19.07
N LEU A 398 28.52 -13.79 -18.74
CA LEU A 398 27.22 -14.41 -18.43
C LEU A 398 26.07 -13.38 -18.28
N SER A 399 25.00 -13.59 -19.06
CA SER A 399 23.59 -13.24 -18.80
C SER A 399 23.14 -11.77 -18.84
N THR A 400 23.05 -11.21 -20.04
CA THR A 400 21.86 -10.45 -20.45
C THR A 400 21.46 -10.85 -21.87
N PRO A 401 20.16 -11.02 -22.17
CA PRO A 401 19.70 -11.65 -23.40
C PRO A 401 19.69 -10.63 -24.53
N SER A 402 20.57 -10.80 -25.51
CA SER A 402 20.37 -10.24 -26.84
C SER A 402 20.46 -11.37 -27.86
N SER A 403 19.29 -11.66 -28.43
CA SER A 403 19.05 -12.01 -29.82
C SER A 403 20.07 -12.91 -30.52
N HIS A 404 19.61 -14.13 -30.85
CA HIS A 404 19.95 -15.01 -31.99
C HIS A 404 20.24 -16.45 -31.55
N GLY A 405 19.26 -17.34 -31.74
CA GLY A 405 19.44 -18.80 -31.61
C GLY A 405 18.20 -19.51 -31.11
N ASN A 406 17.40 -20.07 -32.03
CA ASN A 406 16.10 -20.70 -31.77
C ASN A 406 16.15 -22.00 -30.93
N GLY A 407 17.33 -22.47 -30.51
CA GLY A 407 17.51 -23.72 -29.75
C GLY A 407 17.36 -23.58 -28.22
N GLY A 408 17.81 -22.46 -27.62
CA GLY A 408 17.76 -22.29 -26.16
C GLY A 408 16.35 -22.07 -25.60
N ARG A 409 15.41 -21.64 -26.45
CA ARG A 409 14.02 -21.41 -26.07
C ARG A 409 13.24 -22.71 -25.90
N GLU A 410 13.54 -23.72 -26.73
CA GLU A 410 12.92 -25.05 -26.61
C GLU A 410 13.44 -25.78 -25.38
N GLU A 411 14.75 -25.70 -25.11
CA GLU A 411 15.34 -26.33 -23.93
C GLU A 411 14.82 -25.71 -22.62
N ALA A 412 14.68 -24.38 -22.56
CA ALA A 412 14.06 -23.69 -21.42
C ALA A 412 12.57 -24.05 -21.26
N ARG A 413 11.84 -24.22 -22.38
CA ARG A 413 10.42 -24.62 -22.36
C ARG A 413 10.25 -26.06 -21.89
N ILE A 414 11.11 -26.97 -22.33
CA ILE A 414 11.13 -28.37 -21.90
C ILE A 414 11.51 -28.48 -20.41
N ALA A 415 12.49 -27.71 -19.95
CA ALA A 415 12.87 -27.67 -18.54
C ALA A 415 11.72 -27.14 -17.65
N TYR A 416 11.03 -26.08 -18.10
CA TYR A 416 9.85 -25.56 -17.41
C TYR A 416 8.74 -26.60 -17.33
N LEU A 417 8.43 -27.28 -18.44
CA LEU A 417 7.40 -28.31 -18.48
C LEU A 417 7.75 -29.51 -17.59
N ARG A 418 9.01 -29.94 -17.57
CA ARG A 418 9.49 -31.02 -16.70
C ARG A 418 9.30 -30.67 -15.22
N ASN A 419 9.67 -29.46 -14.80
CA ASN A 419 9.50 -29.02 -13.41
C ASN A 419 8.03 -28.90 -13.01
N LEU A 420 7.19 -28.41 -13.93
CA LEU A 420 5.75 -28.33 -13.73
C LEU A 420 5.13 -29.72 -13.55
N MET A 421 5.52 -30.69 -14.38
CA MET A 421 5.06 -32.09 -14.29
C MET A 421 5.54 -32.81 -13.03
N VAL A 422 6.80 -32.59 -12.61
CA VAL A 422 7.30 -33.14 -11.35
C VAL A 422 6.52 -32.57 -10.16
N SER A 423 6.27 -31.26 -10.15
CA SER A 423 5.50 -30.60 -9.08
C SER A 423 4.05 -31.12 -9.04
N TYR A 424 3.44 -31.32 -10.20
CA TYR A 424 2.09 -31.83 -10.33
C TYR A 424 1.95 -33.28 -9.86
N LEU A 425 2.83 -34.19 -10.33
CA LEU A 425 2.79 -35.61 -9.94
C LEU A 425 3.15 -35.84 -8.48
N SER A 426 3.87 -34.92 -7.85
CA SER A 426 4.25 -34.97 -6.43
C SER A 426 3.25 -34.27 -5.51
N SER A 427 2.22 -33.60 -6.07
CA SER A 427 1.18 -32.90 -5.32
C SER A 427 -0.05 -33.77 -5.09
N GLU A 428 -0.69 -33.64 -3.93
CA GLU A 428 -1.87 -34.42 -3.55
C GLU A 428 -3.06 -33.51 -3.18
N GLY A 429 -4.28 -34.00 -3.39
CA GLY A 429 -5.53 -33.35 -2.98
C GLY A 429 -5.78 -31.99 -3.65
N ASP A 430 -6.19 -31.01 -2.85
CA ASP A 430 -6.61 -29.67 -3.29
C ASP A 430 -5.53 -28.89 -4.06
N ILE A 431 -4.25 -29.16 -3.78
CA ILE A 431 -3.12 -28.52 -4.49
C ILE A 431 -3.09 -28.97 -5.94
N LYS A 432 -3.37 -30.26 -6.17
CA LYS A 432 -3.41 -30.84 -7.50
C LYS A 432 -4.54 -30.22 -8.32
N ASP A 433 -5.72 -30.05 -7.73
CA ASP A 433 -6.89 -29.44 -8.38
C ASP A 433 -6.65 -27.98 -8.76
N HIS A 434 -5.99 -27.22 -7.89
CA HIS A 434 -5.58 -25.86 -8.19
C HIS A 434 -4.54 -25.81 -9.32
N MET A 435 -3.58 -26.73 -9.34
CA MET A 435 -2.59 -26.86 -10.41
C MET A 435 -3.24 -27.26 -11.75
N GLU A 436 -4.23 -28.15 -11.76
CA GLU A 436 -4.99 -28.52 -12.96
C GLU A 436 -5.73 -27.32 -13.56
N GLY A 437 -6.36 -26.49 -12.72
CA GLY A 437 -7.03 -25.26 -13.15
C GLY A 437 -6.05 -24.25 -13.75
N ALA A 438 -4.89 -24.05 -13.12
CA ALA A 438 -3.85 -23.17 -13.63
C ALA A 438 -3.23 -23.70 -14.94
N ILE A 439 -2.96 -25.01 -15.03
CA ILE A 439 -2.45 -25.66 -16.24
C ILE A 439 -3.46 -25.55 -17.38
N GLY A 440 -4.75 -25.80 -17.12
CA GLY A 440 -5.82 -25.68 -18.09
C GLY A 440 -5.96 -24.25 -18.64
N THR A 441 -5.75 -23.24 -17.80
CA THR A 441 -5.76 -21.83 -18.23
C THR A 441 -4.56 -21.51 -19.13
N VAL A 442 -3.35 -21.94 -18.74
CA VAL A 442 -2.12 -21.69 -19.50
C VAL A 442 -2.10 -22.44 -20.84
N LEU A 443 -2.65 -23.65 -20.88
CA LEU A 443 -2.74 -24.47 -22.09
C LEU A 443 -4.01 -24.20 -22.91
N LYS A 444 -4.87 -23.26 -22.47
CA LYS A 444 -6.13 -22.88 -23.13
C LYS A 444 -7.07 -24.07 -23.37
N PHE A 445 -7.23 -24.92 -22.37
CA PHE A 445 -8.24 -25.98 -22.41
C PHE A 445 -9.62 -25.37 -22.61
N THR A 446 -10.41 -26.01 -23.48
CA THR A 446 -11.81 -25.65 -23.65
C THR A 446 -12.61 -26.09 -22.43
N GLU A 447 -13.84 -25.57 -22.28
CA GLU A 447 -14.71 -26.02 -21.19
C GLU A 447 -15.04 -27.52 -21.30
N ASP A 448 -15.13 -28.04 -22.52
CA ASP A 448 -15.34 -29.46 -22.78
C ASP A 448 -14.16 -30.32 -22.31
N ASP A 449 -12.92 -29.86 -22.49
CA ASP A 449 -11.73 -30.56 -22.01
C ASP A 449 -11.68 -30.58 -20.47
N ARG A 450 -12.05 -29.46 -19.83
CA ARG A 450 -12.16 -29.37 -18.36
C ARG A 450 -13.23 -30.32 -17.83
N ASN A 451 -14.37 -30.42 -18.50
CA ASN A 451 -15.46 -31.31 -18.12
C ASN A 451 -15.11 -32.78 -18.31
N LYS A 452 -14.38 -33.15 -19.38
CA LYS A 452 -13.88 -34.51 -19.58
C LYS A 452 -12.89 -34.94 -18.48
N ILE A 453 -12.01 -34.03 -18.05
CA ILE A 453 -11.05 -34.30 -16.97
C ILE A 453 -11.78 -34.53 -15.63
N LYS A 454 -12.76 -33.69 -15.30
CA LYS A 454 -13.60 -33.86 -14.11
C LYS A 454 -14.37 -35.18 -14.13
N HIS A 455 -15.06 -35.49 -15.24
CA HIS A 455 -15.79 -36.75 -15.37
C HIS A 455 -14.90 -37.99 -15.27
N SER A 456 -13.68 -37.95 -15.82
CA SER A 456 -12.72 -39.06 -15.70
C SER A 456 -12.26 -39.24 -14.24
N LYS A 457 -12.08 -38.15 -13.50
CA LYS A 457 -11.71 -38.17 -12.08
C LYS A 457 -12.83 -38.73 -11.22
N ASP A 458 -14.07 -38.33 -11.47
CA ASP A 458 -15.26 -38.82 -10.76
C ASP A 458 -15.56 -40.29 -11.07
N ALA A 459 -15.15 -40.79 -12.25
CA ALA A 459 -15.27 -42.21 -12.61
C ALA A 459 -14.14 -43.09 -12.05
N ALA A 460 -13.01 -42.50 -11.66
CA ALA A 460 -11.85 -43.20 -11.12
C ALA A 460 -11.77 -43.16 -9.57
N SER A 461 -12.54 -42.27 -8.93
CA SER A 461 -12.73 -42.19 -7.49
C SER A 461 -13.92 -43.02 -7.03
#